data_AF-A0A399GGS7-F1
#
_entry.id   AF-A0A399GGS7-F1
#
_cell.length_a   1.000
_cell.length_b   1.000
_cell.length_c   1.000
_cell.angle_alpha   90.00
_cell.angle_beta   90.00
_cell.angle_gamma   90.00
#
_symmetry.space_group_name_H-M   'P 1'
#
loop_
_entity.id
_entity.type
_entity.pdbx_description
1 polymer ?
#
loop_
_entity_poly.entity_id
_entity_poly.type
_entity_poly.pdbx_seq_one_letter_code
_entity_poly.pdbx_strand_id
1 'polypeptide(L)'
;MSALFERQAANISDHSVLERTLELRQIPIINTVTTTPGRLQAVRLELPPFKVLDSLLLDPPRSWLPGAAIQLSLNGTKPSWTHDGWSFVPLNLASILQPNDTISVQSPNNVTLTTSAIRARLECEEVPEVANTSTWLIRSNDTESLDESYDLEGLKDYYSFNRTMFYDSPSNTSAFATDATLACCSNETNGDSETAVIGYWSPVDVENFSNANSQWPIPFVTKWIVGRPLTVTGPDQEDGQPLLFKDAPDLQAARCVPIVETADAKVVVDQRTGTVHSYEVIGSIDPAQSAWSEVFVRHALTYGNSTQHYDEEYDGPLNITTSYGVLFMGSMFRAADPTLGLRRFAGDVMEPLYDNSFVMRDREIGMNMDLMTYSMYSLAKKDPQALLDYATLVAHADQTFQTFFQHFISHGLSLDQGGLGYQRIGDNSTDMLGAPVTRDGRALPQREYVERNTNRTVEVLVSRRIQVLHLNSIATYLSVAIIIWLVGTTAVVSCLQRKYTNPMIRDVQLIADVLVLVAGSDQLMRLVEERGVGLKKANDVKAMLGWFKGRDGEGRWGIEVVGGSEAVEWVDAPKTGWHAQSCSRRRWFSHKGAKS
;
A
#
# COMPACT_ATOMS: atom_id res chain seq x y z
N MET A 1 32.13 -12.05 27.27
CA MET A 1 31.02 -11.09 27.47
C MET A 1 30.02 -11.04 26.29
N SER A 2 30.22 -11.81 25.20
CA SER A 2 29.31 -11.82 24.04
C SER A 2 27.94 -12.47 24.27
N ALA A 3 27.76 -13.24 25.35
CA ALA A 3 26.50 -13.90 25.68
C ALA A 3 25.54 -13.06 26.55
N LEU A 4 25.92 -11.81 26.89
CA LEU A 4 25.10 -10.94 27.76
C LEU A 4 23.97 -10.24 27.00
N PHE A 5 24.13 -10.07 25.68
CA PHE A 5 23.19 -9.33 24.85
C PHE A 5 22.59 -10.23 23.78
N GLU A 6 21.27 -10.18 23.64
CA GLU A 6 20.51 -10.85 22.59
C GLU A 6 19.84 -9.82 21.69
N ARG A 7 19.70 -10.13 20.40
CA ARG A 7 19.00 -9.26 19.44
C ARG A 7 17.51 -9.58 19.50
N GLN A 8 16.69 -8.59 19.79
CA GLN A 8 15.23 -8.69 19.72
C GLN A 8 14.66 -7.62 18.79
N ALA A 9 13.64 -7.97 18.04
CA ALA A 9 12.90 -6.97 17.27
C ALA A 9 11.98 -6.17 18.20
N ALA A 10 12.09 -4.85 18.16
CA ALA A 10 11.18 -3.93 18.83
C ALA A 10 10.62 -2.92 17.82
N ASN A 11 9.38 -2.50 18.02
CA ASN A 11 8.77 -1.44 17.24
C ASN A 11 8.91 -0.13 18.01
N ILE A 12 9.49 0.89 17.37
CA ILE A 12 9.51 2.26 17.88
C ILE A 12 8.52 3.07 17.05
N SER A 13 7.74 3.90 17.72
CA SER A 13 6.79 4.80 17.10
C SER A 13 7.16 6.24 17.42
N ASP A 14 7.36 7.05 16.38
CA ASP A 14 7.66 8.48 16.50
C ASP A 14 6.56 9.32 15.86
N HIS A 15 6.26 10.46 16.48
CA HIS A 15 5.33 11.45 15.90
C HIS A 15 6.10 12.39 14.98
N SER A 16 5.51 12.70 13.83
CA SER A 16 6.00 13.71 12.91
C SER A 16 4.83 14.53 12.36
N VAL A 17 5.13 15.68 11.77
CA VAL A 17 4.14 16.51 11.10
C VAL A 17 4.52 16.59 9.63
N LEU A 18 3.56 16.28 8.75
CA LEU A 18 3.73 16.39 7.31
C LEU A 18 2.87 17.52 6.75
N GLU A 19 3.34 18.11 5.66
CA GLU A 19 2.57 19.04 4.85
C GLU A 19 1.59 18.28 3.95
N ARG A 20 0.36 18.77 3.90
CA ARG A 20 -0.68 18.34 2.98
C ARG A 20 -0.80 19.37 1.87
N THR A 21 -0.59 18.92 0.64
CA THR A 21 -0.66 19.74 -0.58
C THR A 21 -1.98 19.56 -1.33
N LEU A 22 -2.60 18.39 -1.19
CA LEU A 22 -3.78 17.97 -1.93
C LEU A 22 -5.02 17.82 -1.06
N GLU A 23 -6.18 17.93 -1.71
CA GLU A 23 -7.50 17.63 -1.16
C GLU A 23 -8.38 16.95 -2.23
N LEU A 24 -9.54 16.44 -1.80
CA LEU A 24 -10.52 15.86 -2.73
C LEU A 24 -11.08 16.93 -3.67
N ARG A 25 -11.10 16.64 -4.97
CA ARG A 25 -11.50 17.59 -6.00
C ARG A 25 -12.95 18.07 -5.82
N GLN A 26 -13.12 19.39 -5.78
CA GLN A 26 -14.42 20.08 -5.76
C GLN A 26 -14.68 20.82 -7.08
N ILE A 27 -13.64 21.35 -7.72
CA ILE A 27 -13.76 22.06 -8.99
C ILE A 27 -13.68 21.08 -10.17
N PRO A 28 -14.39 21.33 -11.29
CA PRO A 28 -14.32 20.49 -12.47
C PRO A 28 -12.93 20.52 -13.12
N ILE A 29 -12.69 19.55 -13.99
CA ILE A 29 -11.47 19.48 -14.79
C ILE A 29 -11.67 20.35 -16.04
N ILE A 30 -10.65 21.15 -16.36
CA ILE A 30 -10.65 22.05 -17.51
C ILE A 30 -9.93 21.35 -18.67
N ASN A 31 -10.63 21.18 -19.78
CA ASN A 31 -10.09 20.67 -21.03
C ASN A 31 -10.22 21.75 -22.11
N THR A 32 -9.15 22.01 -22.85
CA THR A 32 -9.20 22.88 -24.03
C THR A 32 -9.32 22.02 -25.27
N VAL A 33 -10.39 22.21 -26.04
CA VAL A 33 -10.62 21.51 -27.31
C VAL A 33 -10.63 22.49 -28.46
N THR A 34 -10.14 22.09 -29.63
CA THR A 34 -10.20 22.92 -30.84
C THR A 34 -11.53 22.71 -31.55
N THR A 35 -12.31 23.77 -31.73
CA THR A 35 -13.52 23.81 -32.57
C THR A 35 -13.15 24.21 -34.00
N THR A 36 -13.92 23.75 -34.99
CA THR A 36 -13.75 24.14 -36.41
C THR A 36 -15.12 24.57 -37.00
N PRO A 37 -15.20 25.64 -37.83
CA PRO A 37 -16.45 26.18 -38.36
C PRO A 37 -17.06 25.35 -39.49
N GLY A 38 -18.35 25.58 -39.71
CA GLY A 38 -19.01 25.43 -41.01
C GLY A 38 -20.05 24.30 -41.06
N ARG A 39 -20.94 24.33 -42.07
CA ARG A 39 -21.95 23.28 -42.38
C ARG A 39 -21.42 21.84 -42.41
N LEU A 40 -20.11 21.68 -42.54
CA LEU A 40 -19.41 20.42 -42.35
C LEU A 40 -19.37 19.97 -40.88
N GLN A 41 -19.96 20.71 -39.95
CA GLN A 41 -20.14 20.30 -38.57
C GLN A 41 -21.11 19.11 -38.46
N ALA A 42 -22.08 19.03 -39.36
CA ALA A 42 -22.87 17.81 -39.54
C ALA A 42 -22.06 16.65 -40.17
N VAL A 43 -20.87 16.92 -40.72
CA VAL A 43 -20.08 16.03 -41.61
C VAL A 43 -18.68 15.67 -41.06
N ARG A 44 -18.17 16.35 -40.01
CA ARG A 44 -16.83 16.17 -39.43
C ARG A 44 -16.72 16.44 -37.91
N LEU A 45 -17.81 16.43 -37.14
CA LEU A 45 -17.71 16.71 -35.70
C LEU A 45 -17.70 15.46 -34.83
N GLU A 46 -16.54 15.20 -34.26
CA GLU A 46 -16.48 14.83 -32.85
C GLU A 46 -17.17 15.94 -32.04
N LEU A 47 -18.34 15.64 -31.50
CA LEU A 47 -19.02 16.51 -30.52
C LEU A 47 -17.98 16.93 -29.47
N PRO A 48 -17.92 18.21 -29.02
CA PRO A 48 -16.92 18.64 -28.05
C PRO A 48 -16.76 17.72 -26.82
N PRO A 49 -17.85 17.12 -26.27
CA PRO A 49 -17.73 16.03 -25.30
C PRO A 49 -16.85 14.84 -25.72
N PHE A 50 -16.98 14.35 -26.96
CA PHE A 50 -16.15 13.26 -27.47
C PHE A 50 -14.69 13.65 -27.55
N LYS A 51 -14.36 14.88 -27.98
CA LYS A 51 -12.96 15.36 -27.97
C LYS A 51 -12.36 15.38 -26.56
N VAL A 52 -13.16 15.78 -25.56
CA VAL A 52 -12.74 15.75 -24.15
C VAL A 52 -12.45 14.31 -23.72
N LEU A 53 -13.36 13.37 -24.00
CA LEU A 53 -13.19 11.96 -23.64
C LEU A 53 -12.04 11.28 -24.40
N ASP A 54 -11.87 11.57 -25.68
CA ASP A 54 -10.83 11.01 -26.53
C ASP A 54 -9.44 11.47 -26.06
N SER A 55 -9.31 12.70 -25.54
CA SER A 55 -8.07 13.20 -24.92
C SER A 55 -7.64 12.45 -23.65
N LEU A 56 -8.59 11.77 -22.99
CA LEU A 56 -8.35 10.95 -21.81
C LEU A 56 -8.09 9.48 -22.20
N LEU A 57 -8.71 9.00 -23.27
CA LEU A 57 -8.64 7.60 -23.71
C LEU A 57 -7.48 7.30 -24.66
N LEU A 58 -7.28 8.15 -25.67
CA LEU A 58 -6.41 7.89 -26.82
C LEU A 58 -4.98 8.40 -26.65
N ASP A 59 -4.67 9.07 -25.54
CA ASP A 59 -3.30 9.43 -25.18
C ASP A 59 -2.67 8.25 -24.41
N PRO A 60 -1.78 7.43 -25.00
CA PRO A 60 -1.30 6.18 -24.39
C PRO A 60 -0.69 6.30 -23.00
N PRO A 61 0.15 7.32 -22.66
CA PRO A 61 0.60 7.55 -21.29
C PRO A 61 -0.55 7.88 -20.33
N ARG A 62 -1.75 8.23 -20.84
CA ARG A 62 -2.93 8.62 -20.06
C ARG A 62 -4.02 7.55 -19.92
N SER A 63 -3.86 6.38 -20.54
CA SER A 63 -4.91 5.36 -20.53
C SER A 63 -4.93 4.56 -19.22
N TRP A 64 -6.04 4.65 -18.47
CA TRP A 64 -6.20 4.03 -17.15
C TRP A 64 -7.04 2.72 -17.19
N LEU A 65 -7.88 2.54 -18.21
CA LEU A 65 -8.77 1.37 -18.36
C LEU A 65 -8.01 0.04 -18.40
N PRO A 66 -6.91 -0.11 -19.18
CA PRO A 66 -6.20 -1.39 -19.24
C PRO A 66 -5.56 -1.77 -17.91
N GLY A 67 -5.12 -0.79 -17.10
CA GLY A 67 -4.53 -1.04 -15.78
C GLY A 67 -5.52 -1.70 -14.82
N ALA A 68 -6.77 -1.22 -14.81
CA ALA A 68 -7.84 -1.82 -14.01
C ALA A 68 -8.21 -3.22 -14.49
N ALA A 69 -8.33 -3.40 -15.81
CA ALA A 69 -8.62 -4.70 -16.40
C ALA A 69 -7.53 -5.73 -16.09
N ILE A 70 -6.24 -5.36 -16.16
CA ILE A 70 -5.10 -6.21 -15.79
C ILE A 70 -5.13 -6.57 -14.30
N GLN A 71 -5.49 -5.62 -13.41
CA GLN A 71 -5.62 -5.92 -11.98
C GLN A 71 -6.64 -7.03 -11.74
N LEU A 72 -7.83 -6.94 -12.35
CA LEU A 72 -8.93 -7.89 -12.10
C LEU A 72 -8.77 -9.21 -12.85
N SER A 73 -8.32 -9.17 -14.10
CA SER A 73 -8.24 -10.37 -14.95
C SER A 73 -6.94 -11.17 -14.78
N LEU A 74 -5.84 -10.51 -14.39
CA LEU A 74 -4.50 -11.11 -14.31
C LEU A 74 -3.85 -10.98 -12.92
N ASN A 75 -4.61 -10.57 -11.90
CA ASN A 75 -4.08 -10.27 -10.56
C ASN A 75 -2.90 -9.27 -10.60
N GLY A 76 -3.04 -8.23 -11.44
CA GLY A 76 -2.07 -7.16 -11.56
C GLY A 76 -1.89 -6.32 -10.30
N THR A 77 -0.93 -5.40 -10.34
CA THR A 77 -0.61 -4.51 -9.21
C THR A 77 -1.73 -3.51 -8.94
N LYS A 78 -2.08 -3.35 -7.65
CA LYS A 78 -3.02 -2.31 -7.19
C LYS A 78 -2.34 -0.93 -7.20
N PRO A 79 -3.07 0.17 -7.48
CA PRO A 79 -2.53 1.52 -7.32
C PRO A 79 -2.15 1.80 -5.87
N SER A 80 -1.12 2.63 -5.65
CA SER A 80 -0.77 3.10 -4.31
C SER A 80 -1.90 3.98 -3.75
N TRP A 81 -1.98 4.10 -2.42
CA TRP A 81 -3.04 4.84 -1.73
C TRP A 81 -4.46 4.34 -2.03
N THR A 82 -4.61 3.04 -2.27
CA THR A 82 -5.91 2.38 -2.48
C THR A 82 -6.06 1.11 -1.65
N HIS A 83 -7.27 0.82 -1.16
CA HIS A 83 -7.60 -0.42 -0.44
C HIS A 83 -9.12 -0.65 -0.45
N ASP A 84 -9.58 -1.88 -0.72
CA ASP A 84 -11.00 -2.29 -0.70
C ASP A 84 -12.00 -1.28 -1.30
N GLY A 85 -11.76 -0.85 -2.54
CA GLY A 85 -12.59 0.12 -3.26
C GLY A 85 -12.37 1.58 -2.87
N TRP A 86 -11.75 1.86 -1.72
CA TRP A 86 -11.39 3.22 -1.31
C TRP A 86 -10.06 3.66 -1.91
N SER A 87 -9.97 4.95 -2.18
CA SER A 87 -8.74 5.66 -2.50
C SER A 87 -8.56 6.82 -1.55
N PHE A 88 -7.33 7.07 -1.15
CA PHE A 88 -6.98 8.00 -0.10
C PHE A 88 -6.15 9.14 -0.67
N VAL A 89 -6.40 10.38 -0.20
CA VAL A 89 -5.60 11.53 -0.62
C VAL A 89 -4.15 11.30 -0.20
N PRO A 90 -3.19 11.23 -1.16
CA PRO A 90 -1.82 10.87 -0.85
C PRO A 90 -1.04 12.01 -0.22
N LEU A 91 0.02 11.65 0.51
CA LEU A 91 0.99 12.59 1.08
C LEU A 91 2.41 12.25 0.64
N ASN A 92 3.27 13.27 0.62
CA ASN A 92 4.70 13.07 0.39
C ASN A 92 5.37 12.53 1.66
N LEU A 93 5.73 11.25 1.65
CA LEU A 93 6.38 10.55 2.77
C LEU A 93 7.91 10.58 2.70
N ALA A 94 8.49 11.21 1.67
CA ALA A 94 9.95 11.22 1.44
C ALA A 94 10.70 12.00 2.53
N SER A 95 10.10 13.04 3.10
CA SER A 95 10.70 13.86 4.17
C SER A 95 10.95 13.10 5.48
N ILE A 96 10.37 11.92 5.66
CA ILE A 96 10.59 11.05 6.82
C ILE A 96 11.90 10.23 6.70
N LEU A 97 12.50 10.15 5.50
CA LEU A 97 13.77 9.46 5.27
C LEU A 97 14.91 10.26 5.91
N GLN A 98 15.58 9.69 6.91
CA GLN A 98 16.74 10.33 7.54
C GLN A 98 18.02 10.03 6.76
N PRO A 99 18.91 11.01 6.53
CA PRO A 99 20.10 10.87 5.67
C PRO A 99 21.20 9.94 6.20
N ASN A 100 21.07 9.38 7.41
CA ASN A 100 22.10 8.53 8.03
C ASN A 100 21.81 7.02 7.96
N ASP A 101 20.75 6.57 7.30
CA ASP A 101 20.40 5.14 7.15
C ASP A 101 21.23 4.44 6.05
N THR A 102 22.55 4.57 6.07
CA THR A 102 23.44 3.86 5.14
C THR A 102 23.79 2.44 5.59
N ILE A 103 23.50 2.04 6.85
CA ILE A 103 23.91 0.71 7.37
C ILE A 103 22.85 0.02 8.27
N SER A 104 21.63 0.58 8.45
CA SER A 104 20.60 -0.12 9.23
C SER A 104 19.82 -1.10 8.33
N VAL A 105 19.60 -2.33 8.80
CA VAL A 105 18.82 -3.35 8.11
C VAL A 105 17.47 -2.76 7.70
N GLN A 106 17.27 -2.64 6.38
CA GLN A 106 16.07 -2.12 5.71
C GLN A 106 14.81 -2.70 6.34
N SER A 107 14.23 -1.95 7.28
CA SER A 107 13.01 -2.36 7.96
C SER A 107 11.86 -1.57 7.36
N PRO A 108 10.75 -2.23 6.97
CA PRO A 108 9.58 -1.53 6.45
C PRO A 108 9.06 -0.57 7.52
N ASN A 109 8.94 0.70 7.15
CA ASN A 109 8.41 1.75 8.00
C ASN A 109 6.95 1.96 7.62
N ASN A 110 6.06 1.85 8.60
CA ASN A 110 4.64 2.08 8.41
C ASN A 110 4.29 3.46 8.95
N VAL A 111 3.54 4.23 8.18
CA VAL A 111 3.07 5.56 8.56
C VAL A 111 1.57 5.49 8.78
N THR A 112 1.13 5.85 9.98
CA THR A 112 -0.29 5.97 10.30
C THR A 112 -0.70 7.43 10.28
N LEU A 113 -1.77 7.78 9.56
CA LEU A 113 -2.23 9.17 9.42
C LEU A 113 -3.73 9.24 9.16
N THR A 114 -4.32 10.42 9.38
CA THR A 114 -5.73 10.69 9.03
C THR A 114 -5.80 11.46 7.71
N THR A 115 -6.59 10.97 6.76
CA THR A 115 -6.77 11.59 5.45
C THR A 115 -8.17 11.36 4.90
N SER A 116 -8.58 12.20 3.95
CA SER A 116 -9.87 12.01 3.28
C SER A 116 -9.77 10.87 2.27
N ALA A 117 -10.87 10.14 2.14
CA ALA A 117 -11.03 8.99 1.29
C ALA A 117 -12.21 9.21 0.33
N ILE A 118 -12.13 8.59 -0.83
CA ILE A 118 -13.18 8.59 -1.85
C ILE A 118 -13.37 7.16 -2.38
N ARG A 119 -14.62 6.79 -2.64
CA ARG A 119 -15.00 5.50 -3.22
C ARG A 119 -16.12 5.72 -4.23
N ALA A 120 -16.15 4.91 -5.27
CA ALA A 120 -17.30 4.80 -6.16
C ALA A 120 -17.88 3.39 -6.05
N ARG A 121 -19.20 3.27 -5.93
CA ARG A 121 -19.91 1.99 -5.84
C ARG A 121 -21.16 2.00 -6.73
N LEU A 122 -21.74 0.83 -6.94
CA LEU A 122 -22.98 0.69 -7.69
C LEU A 122 -24.15 0.36 -6.77
N GLU A 123 -25.31 0.89 -7.11
CA GLU A 123 -26.61 0.43 -6.61
C GLU A 123 -27.42 -0.05 -7.80
N CYS A 124 -27.67 -1.35 -7.86
CA CYS A 124 -28.27 -2.00 -9.03
C CYS A 124 -29.64 -2.60 -8.72
N GLU A 125 -30.48 -2.59 -9.74
CA GLU A 125 -31.81 -3.17 -9.76
C GLU A 125 -31.91 -4.19 -10.92
N GLU A 126 -32.74 -5.22 -10.72
CA GLU A 126 -33.07 -6.17 -11.77
C GLU A 126 -33.83 -5.46 -12.91
N VAL A 127 -33.60 -5.92 -14.15
CA VAL A 127 -34.28 -5.42 -15.34
C VAL A 127 -35.40 -6.39 -15.69
N PRO A 128 -36.67 -6.11 -15.30
CA PRO A 128 -37.77 -7.06 -15.50
C PRO A 128 -38.07 -7.32 -16.99
N GLU A 129 -37.71 -6.39 -17.87
CA GLU A 129 -37.90 -6.49 -19.31
C GLU A 129 -37.08 -7.64 -19.93
N VAL A 130 -36.02 -8.12 -19.27
CA VAL A 130 -35.22 -9.27 -19.70
C VAL A 130 -36.09 -10.51 -19.95
N ALA A 131 -37.11 -10.73 -19.13
CA ALA A 131 -38.01 -11.88 -19.24
C ALA A 131 -38.88 -11.86 -20.51
N ASN A 132 -39.08 -10.69 -21.12
CA ASN A 132 -39.84 -10.55 -22.36
C ASN A 132 -38.89 -10.40 -23.55
N THR A 133 -38.60 -11.51 -24.24
CA THR A 133 -37.65 -11.53 -25.37
C THR A 133 -37.96 -10.52 -26.47
N SER A 134 -39.24 -10.17 -26.69
CA SER A 134 -39.64 -9.19 -27.71
C SER A 134 -39.17 -7.76 -27.44
N THR A 135 -38.76 -7.43 -26.21
CA THR A 135 -38.27 -6.08 -25.88
C THR A 135 -36.79 -5.89 -26.24
N TRP A 136 -36.08 -6.95 -26.61
CA TRP A 136 -34.63 -6.89 -26.86
C TRP A 136 -34.16 -7.77 -28.04
N LEU A 137 -34.98 -8.71 -28.51
CA LEU A 137 -34.79 -9.46 -29.75
C LEU A 137 -35.84 -9.12 -30.79
N ILE A 138 -35.41 -9.13 -32.04
CA ILE A 138 -36.25 -9.21 -33.23
C ILE A 138 -36.28 -10.66 -33.65
N ARG A 139 -37.48 -11.23 -33.77
CA ARG A 139 -37.69 -12.51 -34.45
C ARG A 139 -38.07 -12.23 -35.90
N SER A 140 -37.25 -12.69 -36.84
CA SER A 140 -37.55 -12.58 -38.26
C SER A 140 -37.89 -13.95 -38.85
N ASN A 141 -38.94 -13.95 -39.67
CA ASN A 141 -39.39 -15.13 -40.41
C ASN A 141 -39.07 -15.00 -41.92
N ASP A 142 -38.62 -13.83 -42.37
CA ASP A 142 -38.29 -13.54 -43.76
C ASP A 142 -36.79 -13.22 -43.92
N THR A 143 -36.21 -13.73 -45.00
CA THR A 143 -34.84 -13.45 -45.44
C THR A 143 -34.72 -12.07 -46.10
N GLU A 144 -35.82 -11.36 -46.34
CA GLU A 144 -35.87 -10.07 -47.05
C GLU A 144 -35.42 -8.85 -46.20
N SER A 145 -35.25 -8.98 -44.88
CA SER A 145 -34.87 -7.85 -44.01
C SER A 145 -33.37 -7.61 -43.87
N LEU A 146 -32.55 -8.51 -44.40
CA LEU A 146 -31.11 -8.40 -44.47
C LEU A 146 -30.71 -8.14 -45.92
N ASP A 147 -29.62 -7.41 -46.14
CA ASP A 147 -29.15 -7.05 -47.49
C ASP A 147 -29.10 -8.29 -48.39
N GLU A 148 -29.57 -8.17 -49.65
CA GLU A 148 -29.67 -9.29 -50.62
C GLU A 148 -28.31 -9.95 -50.91
N SER A 149 -27.23 -9.35 -50.40
CA SER A 149 -25.86 -9.80 -50.51
C SER A 149 -25.53 -11.00 -49.61
N TYR A 150 -26.30 -11.29 -48.57
CA TYR A 150 -26.04 -12.43 -47.68
C TYR A 150 -26.70 -13.73 -48.19
N ASP A 151 -25.96 -14.83 -48.17
CA ASP A 151 -26.51 -16.17 -48.43
C ASP A 151 -27.31 -16.64 -47.22
N LEU A 152 -28.61 -16.36 -47.28
CA LEU A 152 -29.60 -16.74 -46.27
C LEU A 152 -30.40 -17.96 -46.72
N GLU A 153 -29.93 -18.71 -47.72
CA GLU A 153 -30.70 -19.79 -48.33
C GLU A 153 -30.98 -20.89 -47.28
N GLY A 154 -32.25 -20.99 -46.85
CA GLY A 154 -32.69 -21.97 -45.86
C GLY A 154 -32.75 -21.47 -44.41
N LEU A 155 -32.31 -20.23 -44.11
CA LEU A 155 -32.53 -19.60 -42.81
C LEU A 155 -34.00 -19.16 -42.67
N LYS A 156 -34.74 -19.87 -41.82
CA LYS A 156 -36.09 -19.51 -41.38
C LYS A 156 -36.10 -19.44 -39.86
N ASP A 157 -36.85 -18.49 -39.31
CA ASP A 157 -37.00 -18.28 -37.87
C ASP A 157 -35.66 -18.04 -37.16
N TYR A 158 -35.12 -16.81 -37.26
CA TYR A 158 -33.91 -16.40 -36.56
C TYR A 158 -34.16 -15.19 -35.64
N TYR A 159 -33.26 -15.03 -34.67
CA TYR A 159 -33.23 -13.91 -33.74
C TYR A 159 -32.04 -13.01 -34.02
N SER A 160 -32.28 -11.70 -33.94
CA SER A 160 -31.24 -10.66 -33.91
C SER A 160 -31.55 -9.66 -32.80
N PHE A 161 -30.55 -8.89 -32.38
CA PHE A 161 -30.76 -7.86 -31.36
C PHE A 161 -31.51 -6.65 -31.93
N ASN A 162 -32.42 -6.09 -31.14
CA ASN A 162 -32.85 -4.72 -31.36
C ASN A 162 -31.66 -3.78 -31.18
N ARG A 163 -31.57 -2.72 -32.00
CA ARG A 163 -30.59 -1.64 -31.77
C ARG A 163 -30.76 -1.01 -30.39
N THR A 164 -32.02 -0.83 -30.01
CA THR A 164 -32.43 -0.29 -28.73
C THR A 164 -33.21 -1.36 -27.96
N MET A 165 -32.59 -1.87 -26.89
CA MET A 165 -33.18 -2.83 -25.96
C MET A 165 -34.02 -2.10 -24.91
N PHE A 166 -35.13 -2.73 -24.50
CA PHE A 166 -36.00 -2.23 -23.43
C PHE A 166 -36.55 -0.83 -23.73
N TYR A 167 -36.96 -0.61 -24.98
CA TYR A 167 -37.57 0.64 -25.43
C TYR A 167 -38.75 1.04 -24.53
N ASP A 168 -38.93 2.35 -24.31
CA ASP A 168 -39.92 2.94 -23.38
C ASP A 168 -39.83 2.49 -21.92
N SER A 169 -38.71 1.87 -21.49
CA SER A 169 -38.46 1.52 -20.09
C SER A 169 -37.39 2.42 -19.43
N PRO A 170 -37.33 2.47 -18.09
CA PRO A 170 -36.23 3.11 -17.35
C PRO A 170 -34.85 2.48 -17.59
N SER A 171 -34.81 1.31 -18.22
CA SER A 171 -33.61 0.53 -18.55
C SER A 171 -33.27 0.59 -20.03
N ASN A 172 -33.87 1.51 -20.81
CA ASN A 172 -33.62 1.69 -22.23
C ASN A 172 -32.12 1.77 -22.54
N THR A 173 -31.61 0.81 -23.30
CA THR A 173 -30.19 0.63 -23.56
C THR A 173 -29.95 -0.06 -24.90
N SER A 174 -28.77 -0.60 -25.18
CA SER A 174 -28.46 -1.38 -26.39
C SER A 174 -27.68 -2.64 -26.05
N ALA A 175 -27.55 -3.56 -27.01
CA ALA A 175 -26.78 -4.79 -26.83
C ALA A 175 -25.27 -4.50 -26.77
N PHE A 176 -24.79 -3.56 -27.58
CA PHE A 176 -23.42 -3.08 -27.57
C PHE A 176 -23.22 -1.94 -26.54
N ALA A 177 -22.05 -1.29 -26.49
CA ALA A 177 -21.84 -0.10 -25.67
C ALA A 177 -22.55 1.15 -26.23
N THR A 178 -22.85 1.14 -27.52
CA THR A 178 -23.56 2.17 -28.29
C THR A 178 -24.78 1.56 -28.97
N ASP A 179 -25.56 2.35 -29.72
CA ASP A 179 -26.71 1.89 -30.52
C ASP A 179 -26.30 1.14 -31.81
N ALA A 180 -25.01 0.84 -31.99
CA ALA A 180 -24.55 0.03 -33.10
C ALA A 180 -25.01 -1.44 -32.98
N THR A 181 -25.25 -2.04 -34.13
CA THR A 181 -25.68 -3.43 -34.30
C THR A 181 -24.47 -4.35 -34.12
N LEU A 182 -24.56 -5.29 -33.18
CA LEU A 182 -23.48 -6.26 -32.93
C LEU A 182 -23.24 -7.13 -34.18
N ALA A 183 -21.97 -7.29 -34.53
CA ALA A 183 -21.54 -8.06 -35.70
C ALA A 183 -20.66 -9.25 -35.33
N CYS A 184 -19.83 -9.14 -34.29
CA CYS A 184 -19.08 -10.28 -33.77
C CYS A 184 -19.96 -11.09 -32.78
N CYS A 185 -19.82 -12.40 -32.61
CA CYS A 185 -18.70 -13.28 -32.97
C CYS A 185 -19.17 -14.66 -33.42
N SER A 186 -19.80 -14.73 -34.59
CA SER A 186 -20.05 -15.98 -35.30
C SER A 186 -18.79 -16.39 -36.07
N ASN A 187 -17.99 -17.36 -35.62
CA ASN A 187 -17.17 -18.10 -36.60
C ASN A 187 -16.80 -19.53 -36.22
N GLU A 188 -16.74 -20.35 -37.26
CA GLU A 188 -16.24 -21.71 -37.32
C GLU A 188 -14.82 -21.72 -37.88
N THR A 189 -13.87 -22.26 -37.13
CA THR A 189 -12.69 -22.88 -37.73
C THR A 189 -12.82 -24.41 -37.75
N ASN A 190 -13.85 -25.01 -37.14
CA ASN A 190 -14.04 -26.47 -37.07
C ASN A 190 -15.50 -26.96 -36.87
N GLY A 191 -16.54 -26.16 -37.14
CA GLY A 191 -17.93 -26.61 -37.00
C GLY A 191 -18.50 -26.61 -35.57
N ASP A 192 -17.72 -26.14 -34.58
CA ASP A 192 -18.10 -26.10 -33.16
C ASP A 192 -18.00 -24.68 -32.57
N SER A 193 -18.65 -23.67 -33.18
CA SER A 193 -18.92 -22.44 -32.42
C SER A 193 -20.12 -22.72 -31.49
N GLU A 194 -19.89 -23.50 -30.44
CA GLU A 194 -20.99 -24.00 -29.59
C GLU A 194 -21.66 -22.88 -28.79
N THR A 195 -20.98 -21.77 -28.50
CA THR A 195 -21.48 -20.69 -27.64
C THR A 195 -20.71 -19.38 -27.86
N ALA A 196 -21.43 -18.29 -28.10
CA ALA A 196 -20.93 -16.93 -27.98
C ALA A 196 -21.28 -16.33 -26.61
N VAL A 197 -20.32 -15.59 -26.05
CA VAL A 197 -20.44 -14.85 -24.79
C VAL A 197 -20.19 -13.37 -25.06
N ILE A 198 -21.21 -12.55 -24.77
CA ILE A 198 -21.23 -11.14 -25.15
C ILE A 198 -21.54 -10.30 -23.92
N GLY A 199 -20.76 -9.24 -23.72
CA GLY A 199 -20.82 -8.46 -22.49
C GLY A 199 -20.43 -7.02 -22.66
N TYR A 200 -21.37 -6.10 -22.40
CA TYR A 200 -21.14 -4.67 -22.59
C TYR A 200 -21.87 -3.84 -21.54
N TRP A 201 -21.27 -2.72 -21.16
CA TRP A 201 -21.89 -1.67 -20.37
C TRP A 201 -22.30 -0.53 -21.28
N SER A 202 -23.54 -0.07 -21.15
CA SER A 202 -24.07 1.04 -21.93
C SER A 202 -24.92 1.96 -21.05
N PRO A 203 -24.87 3.29 -21.28
CA PRO A 203 -25.72 4.21 -20.54
C PRO A 203 -27.20 3.92 -20.83
N VAL A 204 -28.06 4.33 -19.89
CA VAL A 204 -29.48 4.48 -20.21
C VAL A 204 -29.63 5.64 -21.20
N ASP A 205 -30.53 5.52 -22.17
CA ASP A 205 -30.71 6.50 -23.25
C ASP A 205 -29.45 6.63 -24.14
N VAL A 206 -28.98 5.47 -24.62
CA VAL A 206 -27.77 5.32 -25.43
C VAL A 206 -27.80 6.09 -26.76
N GLU A 207 -28.99 6.33 -27.32
CA GLU A 207 -29.18 7.11 -28.54
C GLU A 207 -28.68 8.57 -28.36
N ASN A 208 -28.86 9.11 -27.15
CA ASN A 208 -28.48 10.48 -26.77
C ASN A 208 -27.10 10.61 -26.11
N PHE A 209 -26.28 9.55 -26.10
CA PHE A 209 -24.90 9.64 -25.61
C PHE A 209 -24.15 10.76 -26.34
N SER A 210 -23.47 11.70 -25.68
CA SER A 210 -22.90 11.74 -24.31
C SER A 210 -23.82 12.26 -23.19
N ASN A 211 -25.12 12.40 -23.41
CA ASN A 211 -26.10 12.87 -22.43
C ASN A 211 -25.72 14.22 -21.78
N ALA A 212 -25.14 15.13 -22.58
CA ALA A 212 -24.62 16.41 -22.10
C ALA A 212 -25.69 17.36 -21.54
N ASN A 213 -26.96 17.13 -21.87
CA ASN A 213 -28.11 17.91 -21.40
C ASN A 213 -28.91 17.23 -20.29
N SER A 214 -28.49 16.03 -19.85
CA SER A 214 -29.19 15.24 -18.83
C SER A 214 -28.69 15.54 -17.42
N GLN A 215 -29.49 15.19 -16.41
CA GLN A 215 -29.05 15.26 -15.02
C GLN A 215 -28.16 14.04 -14.69
N TRP A 216 -26.98 14.31 -14.13
CA TRP A 216 -26.03 13.28 -13.71
C TRP A 216 -26.09 13.03 -12.19
N PRO A 217 -25.71 11.83 -11.70
CA PRO A 217 -25.26 10.67 -12.47
C PRO A 217 -26.38 10.02 -13.31
N ILE A 218 -26.05 9.61 -14.53
CA ILE A 218 -26.97 8.80 -15.34
C ILE A 218 -26.84 7.31 -14.95
N PRO A 219 -27.95 6.58 -14.88
CA PRO A 219 -27.92 5.13 -14.76
C PRO A 219 -27.32 4.49 -16.01
N PHE A 220 -26.84 3.26 -15.88
CA PHE A 220 -26.38 2.44 -16.99
C PHE A 220 -26.82 1.01 -16.82
N VAL A 221 -26.74 0.22 -17.88
CA VAL A 221 -27.09 -1.20 -17.87
C VAL A 221 -25.84 -2.01 -18.16
N THR A 222 -25.51 -2.94 -17.28
CA THR A 222 -24.56 -4.02 -17.56
C THR A 222 -25.34 -5.22 -18.10
N LYS A 223 -24.89 -5.80 -19.22
CA LYS A 223 -25.55 -6.94 -19.85
C LYS A 223 -24.56 -8.09 -20.04
N TRP A 224 -25.06 -9.30 -19.83
CA TRP A 224 -24.37 -10.54 -20.09
C TRP A 224 -25.26 -11.46 -20.93
N ILE A 225 -24.76 -11.86 -22.09
CA ILE A 225 -25.51 -12.62 -23.09
C ILE A 225 -24.74 -13.89 -23.41
N VAL A 226 -25.44 -15.02 -23.45
CA VAL A 226 -24.89 -16.32 -23.81
C VAL A 226 -25.81 -16.97 -24.83
N GLY A 227 -25.29 -17.39 -25.98
CA GLY A 227 -26.13 -18.02 -26.98
C GLY A 227 -25.36 -18.70 -28.09
N ARG A 228 -26.06 -19.37 -29.00
CA ARG A 228 -25.44 -20.07 -30.12
C ARG A 228 -25.61 -19.26 -31.41
N PRO A 229 -24.55 -18.57 -31.88
CA PRO A 229 -24.67 -17.76 -33.07
C PRO A 229 -24.82 -18.65 -34.32
N LEU A 230 -25.47 -18.10 -35.34
CA LEU A 230 -25.53 -18.69 -36.67
C LEU A 230 -24.37 -18.13 -37.51
N THR A 231 -23.71 -19.02 -38.24
CA THR A 231 -22.75 -18.63 -39.26
C THR A 231 -23.52 -18.30 -40.53
N VAL A 232 -23.38 -17.07 -41.02
CA VAL A 232 -23.95 -16.63 -42.30
C VAL A 232 -22.80 -16.48 -43.30
N THR A 233 -22.95 -16.98 -44.51
CA THR A 233 -21.99 -16.72 -45.59
C THR A 233 -22.45 -15.51 -46.39
N GLY A 234 -21.56 -14.57 -46.67
CA GLY A 234 -21.86 -13.36 -47.45
C GLY A 234 -20.57 -12.81 -48.05
N PRO A 235 -20.63 -11.78 -48.93
CA PRO A 235 -19.41 -11.15 -49.41
C PRO A 235 -18.58 -10.70 -48.22
N ASP A 236 -17.27 -10.89 -48.31
CA ASP A 236 -16.27 -10.37 -47.37
C ASP A 236 -16.36 -8.84 -47.34
N GLN A 237 -17.36 -8.30 -46.65
CA GLN A 237 -17.38 -6.90 -46.26
C GLN A 237 -16.53 -6.78 -45.01
N GLU A 238 -15.53 -5.89 -45.08
CA GLU A 238 -14.69 -5.50 -43.94
C GLU A 238 -15.53 -4.98 -42.74
N ASP A 239 -16.79 -4.62 -42.98
CA ASP A 239 -17.74 -4.02 -42.01
C ASP A 239 -18.52 -5.04 -41.13
N GLY A 240 -18.29 -6.34 -41.31
CA GLY A 240 -18.88 -7.39 -40.47
C GLY A 240 -20.31 -7.79 -40.88
N GLN A 241 -20.73 -8.97 -40.41
CA GLN A 241 -22.07 -9.51 -40.65
C GLN A 241 -22.94 -9.33 -39.41
N PRO A 242 -24.26 -9.14 -39.53
CA PRO A 242 -25.12 -9.06 -38.37
C PRO A 242 -25.09 -10.37 -37.57
N LEU A 243 -24.98 -10.26 -36.24
CA LEU A 243 -25.00 -11.43 -35.38
C LEU A 243 -26.42 -12.00 -35.26
N LEU A 244 -26.60 -13.24 -35.72
CA LEU A 244 -27.88 -13.95 -35.70
C LEU A 244 -27.84 -15.17 -34.79
N PHE A 245 -29.00 -15.59 -34.28
CA PHE A 245 -29.17 -16.79 -33.46
C PHE A 245 -30.35 -17.62 -33.94
N LYS A 246 -30.24 -18.95 -33.84
CA LYS A 246 -31.35 -19.86 -34.13
C LYS A 246 -32.38 -19.89 -33.01
N ASP A 247 -31.87 -20.07 -31.79
CA ASP A 247 -32.63 -20.05 -30.56
C ASP A 247 -32.38 -18.70 -29.87
N ALA A 248 -33.36 -18.20 -29.12
CA ALA A 248 -33.16 -16.97 -28.36
C ALA A 248 -31.99 -17.17 -27.37
N PRO A 249 -30.97 -16.30 -27.37
CA PRO A 249 -29.88 -16.38 -26.40
C PRO A 249 -30.41 -16.16 -24.97
N ASP A 250 -29.65 -16.58 -23.98
CA ASP A 250 -29.88 -16.22 -22.59
C ASP A 250 -29.31 -14.82 -22.33
N LEU A 251 -30.03 -14.01 -21.56
CA LEU A 251 -29.64 -12.66 -21.19
C LEU A 251 -29.86 -12.46 -19.70
N GLN A 252 -28.86 -11.89 -19.03
CA GLN A 252 -29.03 -11.25 -17.73
C GLN A 252 -28.58 -9.79 -17.84
N ALA A 253 -29.32 -8.89 -17.21
CA ALA A 253 -28.98 -7.48 -17.15
C ALA A 253 -29.25 -6.91 -15.76
N ALA A 254 -28.54 -5.84 -15.42
CA ALA A 254 -28.76 -5.07 -14.21
C ALA A 254 -28.65 -3.58 -14.52
N ARG A 255 -29.63 -2.80 -14.07
CA ARG A 255 -29.63 -1.34 -14.18
C ARG A 255 -28.97 -0.77 -12.93
N CYS A 256 -27.83 -0.11 -13.11
CA CYS A 256 -26.99 0.36 -12.02
C CYS A 256 -26.91 1.89 -12.01
N VAL A 257 -27.01 2.46 -10.81
CA VAL A 257 -26.79 3.89 -10.55
C VAL A 257 -25.43 4.03 -9.86
N PRO A 258 -24.49 4.81 -10.43
CA PRO A 258 -23.20 5.02 -9.80
C PRO A 258 -23.30 6.02 -8.65
N ILE A 259 -22.64 5.71 -7.55
CA ILE A 259 -22.56 6.57 -6.36
C ILE A 259 -21.11 6.81 -6.04
N VAL A 260 -20.70 8.08 -6.00
CA VAL A 260 -19.38 8.49 -5.48
C VAL A 260 -19.61 9.07 -4.08
N GLU A 261 -18.85 8.57 -3.13
CA GLU A 261 -18.96 8.94 -1.72
C GLU A 261 -17.58 9.19 -1.12
N THR A 262 -17.57 10.02 -0.08
CA THR A 262 -16.36 10.46 0.60
C THR A 262 -16.49 10.27 2.09
N ALA A 263 -15.38 10.05 2.76
CA ALA A 263 -15.32 9.99 4.21
C ALA A 263 -13.91 10.35 4.68
N ASP A 264 -13.74 10.69 5.95
CA ASP A 264 -12.41 10.74 6.54
C ASP A 264 -11.99 9.33 7.00
N ALA A 265 -10.71 9.02 6.88
CA ALA A 265 -10.17 7.71 7.20
C ALA A 265 -8.82 7.80 7.89
N LYS A 266 -8.59 6.89 8.84
CA LYS A 266 -7.28 6.65 9.43
C LYS A 266 -6.64 5.49 8.68
N VAL A 267 -5.47 5.73 8.07
CA VAL A 267 -4.79 4.77 7.18
C VAL A 267 -3.41 4.42 7.70
N VAL A 268 -3.00 3.17 7.48
CA VAL A 268 -1.63 2.68 7.70
C VAL A 268 -1.01 2.40 6.35
N VAL A 269 0.07 3.11 6.02
CA VAL A 269 0.68 3.12 4.69
C VAL A 269 2.16 2.76 4.77
N ASP A 270 2.64 1.94 3.85
CA ASP A 270 4.08 1.70 3.67
C ASP A 270 4.76 2.99 3.18
N GLN A 271 5.77 3.45 3.92
CA GLN A 271 6.42 4.73 3.67
C GLN A 271 7.00 4.85 2.25
N ARG A 272 7.50 3.75 1.66
CA ARG A 272 8.26 3.78 0.40
C ARG A 272 7.35 3.59 -0.82
N THR A 273 6.40 2.69 -0.73
CA THR A 273 5.54 2.28 -1.85
C THR A 273 4.21 3.02 -1.88
N GLY A 274 3.78 3.60 -0.76
CA GLY A 274 2.43 4.15 -0.63
C GLY A 274 1.35 3.06 -0.58
N THR A 275 1.71 1.78 -0.43
CA THR A 275 0.75 0.70 -0.30
C THR A 275 0.02 0.83 1.03
N VAL A 276 -1.31 0.83 1.00
CA VAL A 276 -2.14 0.86 2.20
C VAL A 276 -2.23 -0.56 2.76
N HIS A 277 -1.91 -0.74 4.03
CA HIS A 277 -2.00 -2.03 4.72
C HIS A 277 -3.33 -2.23 5.43
N SER A 278 -3.87 -1.15 6.00
CA SER A 278 -5.17 -1.15 6.66
C SER A 278 -5.72 0.27 6.72
N TYR A 279 -7.03 0.36 6.89
CA TYR A 279 -7.73 1.62 7.08
C TYR A 279 -8.94 1.45 8.00
N GLU A 280 -9.37 2.57 8.57
CA GLU A 280 -10.59 2.70 9.37
C GLU A 280 -11.29 3.98 8.94
N VAL A 281 -12.54 3.89 8.51
CA VAL A 281 -13.35 5.07 8.18
C VAL A 281 -13.79 5.73 9.48
N ILE A 282 -13.42 7.01 9.64
CA ILE A 282 -13.65 7.81 10.84
C ILE A 282 -14.51 9.02 10.47
N GLY A 283 -15.82 8.86 10.49
CA GLY A 283 -16.76 9.94 10.17
C GLY A 283 -18.02 9.45 9.47
N SER A 284 -18.80 10.39 8.95
CA SER A 284 -19.92 10.09 8.04
C SER A 284 -19.40 9.76 6.64
N ILE A 285 -20.16 8.90 5.95
CA ILE A 285 -19.99 8.68 4.52
C ILE A 285 -20.96 9.62 3.81
N ASP A 286 -20.41 10.58 3.07
CA ASP A 286 -21.16 11.66 2.45
C ASP A 286 -21.08 11.59 0.92
N PRO A 287 -22.19 11.78 0.19
CA PRO A 287 -22.20 11.80 -1.28
C PRO A 287 -21.33 12.93 -1.85
N ALA A 288 -20.48 12.59 -2.82
CA ALA A 288 -19.59 13.54 -3.48
C ALA A 288 -20.30 14.27 -4.63
N GLN A 289 -21.10 15.29 -4.31
CA GLN A 289 -21.87 16.04 -5.32
C GLN A 289 -21.00 16.70 -6.40
N SER A 290 -19.74 17.03 -6.09
CA SER A 290 -18.77 17.59 -7.05
C SER A 290 -18.41 16.62 -8.19
N ALA A 291 -18.62 15.31 -8.02
CA ALA A 291 -18.38 14.31 -9.05
C ALA A 291 -19.29 14.49 -10.28
N TRP A 292 -20.43 15.14 -10.10
CA TRP A 292 -21.53 15.20 -11.09
C TRP A 292 -21.95 16.63 -11.42
N SER A 293 -21.25 17.63 -10.89
CA SER A 293 -21.69 19.03 -10.93
C SER A 293 -21.67 19.65 -12.33
N GLU A 294 -20.71 19.30 -13.17
CA GLU A 294 -20.54 19.88 -14.50
C GLU A 294 -20.44 18.82 -15.58
N VAL A 295 -21.22 19.01 -16.64
CA VAL A 295 -21.40 18.05 -17.72
C VAL A 295 -21.02 18.73 -19.04
N PHE A 296 -19.74 18.67 -19.40
CA PHE A 296 -19.18 19.25 -20.63
C PHE A 296 -19.61 20.72 -20.86
N VAL A 297 -19.51 21.53 -19.81
CA VAL A 297 -19.93 22.94 -19.82
C VAL A 297 -18.94 23.75 -20.64
N ARG A 298 -19.44 24.54 -21.59
CA ARG A 298 -18.61 25.40 -22.45
C ARG A 298 -18.42 26.76 -21.77
N HIS A 299 -17.24 27.35 -21.91
CA HIS A 299 -16.97 28.68 -21.40
C HIS A 299 -16.81 29.71 -22.52
N ALA A 300 -17.28 30.92 -22.26
CA ALA A 300 -17.02 32.07 -23.12
C ALA A 300 -15.52 32.33 -23.25
N LEU A 301 -15.13 32.93 -24.38
CA LEU A 301 -13.74 33.25 -24.68
C LEU A 301 -13.27 34.40 -23.76
N THR A 302 -12.42 34.10 -22.77
CA THR A 302 -11.93 35.10 -21.79
C THR A 302 -10.63 35.80 -22.18
N TYR A 303 -9.98 35.43 -23.29
CA TYR A 303 -8.66 35.99 -23.62
C TYR A 303 -8.74 37.32 -24.38
N GLY A 304 -8.33 38.39 -23.69
CA GLY A 304 -8.00 39.70 -24.27
C GLY A 304 -9.20 40.59 -24.57
N ASN A 305 -8.93 41.79 -25.07
CA ASN A 305 -9.90 42.77 -25.62
C ASN A 305 -10.64 42.23 -26.88
N SER A 306 -11.00 40.96 -26.87
CA SER A 306 -11.69 40.25 -27.92
C SER A 306 -13.14 40.68 -27.92
N THR A 307 -13.58 41.29 -29.01
CA THR A 307 -15.00 41.49 -29.32
C THR A 307 -15.66 40.19 -29.83
N GLN A 308 -14.95 39.06 -29.80
CA GLN A 308 -15.47 37.77 -30.27
C GLN A 308 -16.17 37.04 -29.12
N HIS A 309 -17.46 36.80 -29.29
CA HIS A 309 -18.21 35.84 -28.50
C HIS A 309 -18.11 34.46 -29.16
N TYR A 310 -18.13 33.41 -28.36
CA TYR A 310 -18.33 32.07 -28.90
C TYR A 310 -19.71 32.00 -29.56
N ASP A 311 -19.74 31.60 -30.83
CA ASP A 311 -20.93 31.20 -31.56
C ASP A 311 -20.68 29.83 -32.24
N GLU A 312 -21.71 29.27 -32.89
CA GLU A 312 -21.60 27.96 -33.54
C GLU A 312 -20.56 27.93 -34.70
N GLU A 313 -20.16 29.10 -35.20
CA GLU A 313 -19.21 29.27 -36.29
C GLU A 313 -17.78 29.51 -35.80
N TYR A 314 -17.53 29.50 -34.50
CA TYR A 314 -16.20 29.75 -33.93
C TYR A 314 -15.17 28.66 -34.30
N ASP A 315 -14.04 29.08 -34.88
CA ASP A 315 -12.81 28.29 -35.08
C ASP A 315 -11.80 28.60 -33.98
N GLY A 316 -11.34 27.59 -33.25
CA GLY A 316 -10.24 27.76 -32.32
C GLY A 316 -10.41 27.05 -30.98
N PRO A 317 -9.54 27.37 -30.01
CA PRO A 317 -9.58 26.73 -28.69
C PRO A 317 -10.81 27.17 -27.92
N LEU A 318 -11.51 26.19 -27.33
CA LEU A 318 -12.65 26.35 -26.45
C LEU A 318 -12.38 25.60 -25.15
N ASN A 319 -12.53 26.29 -24.02
CA ASN A 319 -12.44 25.65 -22.70
C ASN A 319 -13.77 25.00 -22.35
N ILE A 320 -13.67 23.75 -21.93
CA ILE A 320 -14.78 22.92 -21.48
C ILE A 320 -14.44 22.39 -20.11
N THR A 321 -15.38 22.51 -19.18
CA THR A 321 -15.26 21.96 -17.84
C THR A 321 -16.15 20.73 -17.69
N THR A 322 -15.59 19.71 -17.05
CA THR A 322 -16.30 18.45 -16.79
C THR A 322 -15.93 17.91 -15.42
N SER A 323 -16.93 17.49 -14.64
CA SER A 323 -16.69 16.84 -13.36
C SER A 323 -16.09 15.45 -13.53
N TYR A 324 -15.29 15.03 -12.54
CA TYR A 324 -14.52 13.79 -12.65
C TYR A 324 -15.38 12.52 -12.71
N GLY A 325 -16.57 12.50 -12.11
CA GLY A 325 -17.51 11.38 -12.23
C GLY A 325 -18.08 11.27 -13.64
N VAL A 326 -18.42 12.39 -14.27
CA VAL A 326 -18.88 12.45 -15.67
C VAL A 326 -17.77 11.98 -16.61
N LEU A 327 -16.53 12.41 -16.40
CA LEU A 327 -15.38 11.94 -17.19
C LEU A 327 -15.15 10.44 -17.02
N PHE A 328 -15.20 9.93 -15.79
CA PHE A 328 -15.02 8.51 -15.50
C PHE A 328 -16.04 7.63 -16.24
N MET A 329 -17.33 7.95 -16.07
CA MET A 329 -18.43 7.22 -16.71
C MET A 329 -18.40 7.37 -18.23
N GLY A 330 -18.27 8.61 -18.71
CA GLY A 330 -18.26 8.92 -20.14
C GLY A 330 -17.11 8.22 -20.87
N SER A 331 -15.93 8.15 -20.25
CA SER A 331 -14.77 7.48 -20.86
C SER A 331 -14.94 5.96 -20.90
N MET A 332 -15.54 5.33 -19.88
CA MET A 332 -15.85 3.89 -19.92
C MET A 332 -16.79 3.54 -21.09
N PHE A 333 -17.88 4.28 -21.26
CA PHE A 333 -18.85 4.00 -22.35
C PHE A 333 -18.28 4.30 -23.72
N ARG A 334 -17.50 5.38 -23.83
CA ARG A 334 -16.86 5.79 -25.08
C ARG A 334 -15.77 4.82 -25.53
N ALA A 335 -15.08 4.16 -24.60
CA ALA A 335 -13.92 3.33 -24.91
C ALA A 335 -14.24 2.16 -25.85
N ALA A 336 -15.41 1.53 -25.70
CA ALA A 336 -15.79 0.37 -26.50
C ALA A 336 -16.11 0.71 -27.96
N ASP A 337 -16.43 1.97 -28.27
CA ASP A 337 -16.60 2.47 -29.63
C ASP A 337 -16.07 3.91 -29.74
N PRO A 338 -14.74 4.08 -29.88
CA PRO A 338 -14.09 5.37 -30.04
C PRO A 338 -14.31 5.95 -31.45
N THR A 339 -15.06 5.28 -32.33
CA THR A 339 -15.33 5.76 -33.70
C THR A 339 -16.77 6.17 -33.95
N LEU A 340 -17.69 5.94 -33.00
CA LEU A 340 -19.13 6.22 -33.10
C LEU A 340 -19.50 7.52 -33.83
N GLY A 341 -18.86 8.64 -33.46
CA GLY A 341 -19.15 9.96 -34.03
C GLY A 341 -18.92 10.03 -35.55
N LEU A 342 -17.86 9.40 -36.07
CA LEU A 342 -17.58 9.33 -37.50
C LEU A 342 -18.52 8.37 -38.23
N ARG A 343 -18.92 7.30 -37.55
CA ARG A 343 -19.69 6.19 -38.15
C ARG A 343 -21.18 6.50 -38.30
N ARG A 344 -21.80 7.10 -37.27
CA ARG A 344 -23.17 7.62 -37.36
C ARG A 344 -23.33 8.58 -38.54
N PHE A 345 -22.29 9.36 -38.86
CA PHE A 345 -22.31 10.22 -40.04
C PHE A 345 -22.23 9.45 -41.36
N ALA A 346 -21.37 8.44 -41.44
CA ALA A 346 -21.23 7.59 -42.62
C ALA A 346 -22.46 6.70 -42.88
N GLY A 347 -23.45 6.71 -41.98
CA GLY A 347 -24.57 5.78 -42.00
C GLY A 347 -24.19 4.36 -41.55
N ASP A 348 -22.95 4.18 -41.08
CA ASP A 348 -22.47 2.92 -40.54
C ASP A 348 -22.95 2.78 -39.09
N VAL A 349 -23.59 1.66 -38.86
CA VAL A 349 -24.36 1.31 -37.68
C VAL A 349 -24.06 -0.13 -37.27
N MET A 350 -23.05 -0.77 -37.86
CA MET A 350 -22.57 -2.09 -37.43
C MET A 350 -21.53 -1.94 -36.33
N GLU A 351 -21.04 -3.00 -35.71
CA GLU A 351 -19.95 -2.95 -34.74
C GLU A 351 -18.60 -2.84 -35.48
N PRO A 352 -17.65 -1.97 -35.07
CA PRO A 352 -16.36 -1.89 -35.76
C PRO A 352 -15.47 -3.06 -35.32
N LEU A 353 -15.19 -3.98 -36.25
CA LEU A 353 -14.48 -5.23 -35.93
C LEU A 353 -12.95 -5.13 -36.02
N TYR A 354 -12.42 -4.03 -36.56
CA TYR A 354 -10.99 -3.78 -36.72
C TYR A 354 -10.35 -3.07 -35.51
N ASP A 355 -11.15 -2.44 -34.64
CA ASP A 355 -10.65 -1.74 -33.45
C ASP A 355 -10.88 -2.58 -32.19
N ASN A 356 -9.77 -3.08 -31.63
CA ASN A 356 -9.75 -3.86 -30.39
C ASN A 356 -8.99 -3.14 -29.26
N SER A 357 -8.88 -1.81 -29.31
CA SER A 357 -8.09 -1.03 -28.35
C SER A 357 -8.61 -1.16 -26.91
N PHE A 358 -9.93 -1.24 -26.73
CA PHE A 358 -10.60 -1.30 -25.42
C PHE A 358 -11.71 -2.34 -25.35
N VAL A 359 -11.64 -3.36 -26.20
CA VAL A 359 -12.61 -4.46 -26.30
C VAL A 359 -11.85 -5.76 -26.51
N MET A 360 -12.34 -6.82 -25.87
CA MET A 360 -11.81 -8.17 -25.94
C MET A 360 -12.70 -8.98 -26.87
N ARG A 361 -12.23 -9.15 -28.11
CA ARG A 361 -12.91 -9.96 -29.12
C ARG A 361 -12.07 -11.14 -29.52
N ASP A 362 -12.69 -12.31 -29.52
CA ASP A 362 -12.09 -13.54 -30.02
C ASP A 362 -13.17 -14.35 -30.75
N ARG A 363 -13.03 -14.42 -32.08
CA ARG A 363 -13.99 -15.12 -32.94
C ARG A 363 -13.87 -16.64 -32.84
N GLU A 364 -12.72 -17.18 -32.43
CA GLU A 364 -12.51 -18.63 -32.33
C GLU A 364 -13.26 -19.23 -31.15
N ILE A 365 -13.34 -18.48 -30.04
CA ILE A 365 -14.02 -18.90 -28.81
C ILE A 365 -15.34 -18.15 -28.56
N GLY A 366 -15.81 -17.36 -29.52
CA GLY A 366 -17.09 -16.66 -29.45
C GLY A 366 -17.17 -15.52 -28.42
N MET A 367 -16.06 -14.84 -28.11
CA MET A 367 -16.00 -13.79 -27.08
C MET A 367 -16.17 -12.39 -27.68
N ASN A 368 -17.11 -11.59 -27.17
CA ASN A 368 -17.28 -10.18 -27.54
C ASN A 368 -17.57 -9.29 -26.32
N MET A 369 -16.56 -8.65 -25.73
CA MET A 369 -16.75 -7.93 -24.47
C MET A 369 -15.99 -6.60 -24.39
N ASP A 370 -16.52 -5.62 -23.66
CA ASP A 370 -15.70 -4.50 -23.18
C ASP A 370 -14.75 -4.91 -22.04
N LEU A 371 -13.80 -4.04 -21.68
CA LEU A 371 -12.83 -4.31 -20.62
C LEU A 371 -13.49 -4.55 -19.25
N MET A 372 -14.61 -3.88 -18.97
CA MET A 372 -15.33 -4.02 -17.71
C MET A 372 -15.94 -5.42 -17.62
N THR A 373 -16.68 -5.84 -18.63
CA THR A 373 -17.37 -7.13 -18.65
C THR A 373 -16.40 -8.29 -18.81
N TYR A 374 -15.29 -8.11 -19.53
CA TYR A 374 -14.19 -9.09 -19.53
C TYR A 374 -13.55 -9.26 -18.14
N SER A 375 -13.45 -8.18 -17.36
CA SER A 375 -12.98 -8.25 -15.97
C SER A 375 -13.97 -9.03 -15.10
N MET A 376 -15.27 -8.78 -15.26
CA MET A 376 -16.33 -9.54 -14.57
C MET A 376 -16.30 -11.03 -14.94
N TYR A 377 -16.13 -11.34 -16.23
CA TYR A 377 -16.00 -12.71 -16.71
C TYR A 377 -14.76 -13.40 -16.12
N SER A 378 -13.65 -12.68 -16.00
CA SER A 378 -12.44 -13.20 -15.36
C SER A 378 -12.61 -13.44 -13.86
N LEU A 379 -13.32 -12.54 -13.14
CA LEU A 379 -13.68 -12.73 -11.73
C LEU A 379 -14.59 -13.96 -11.53
N ALA A 380 -15.48 -14.21 -12.49
CA ALA A 380 -16.31 -15.41 -12.58
C ALA A 380 -15.53 -16.67 -13.05
N LYS A 381 -14.20 -16.63 -13.02
CA LYS A 381 -13.31 -17.73 -13.46
C LYS A 381 -13.55 -18.18 -14.91
N LYS A 382 -14.03 -17.27 -15.75
CA LYS A 382 -14.36 -17.51 -17.15
C LYS A 382 -15.44 -18.58 -17.33
N ASP A 383 -16.39 -18.67 -16.41
CA ASP A 383 -17.60 -19.49 -16.56
C ASP A 383 -18.70 -18.67 -17.27
N PRO A 384 -19.11 -19.06 -18.50
CA PRO A 384 -20.16 -18.36 -19.24
C PRO A 384 -21.50 -18.26 -18.50
N GLN A 385 -21.82 -19.24 -17.66
CA GLN A 385 -23.14 -19.33 -17.02
C GLN A 385 -23.20 -18.53 -15.72
N ALA A 386 -22.05 -18.24 -15.09
CA ALA A 386 -22.00 -17.60 -13.79
C ALA A 386 -22.58 -16.17 -13.78
N LEU A 387 -22.39 -15.40 -14.85
CA LEU A 387 -22.90 -14.03 -14.95
C LEU A 387 -24.36 -13.94 -15.41
N LEU A 388 -25.01 -15.08 -15.72
CA LEU A 388 -26.47 -15.13 -15.89
C LEU A 388 -27.22 -15.08 -14.54
N ASP A 389 -26.52 -15.30 -13.42
CA ASP A 389 -27.06 -15.07 -12.09
C ASP A 389 -26.96 -13.58 -11.71
N TYR A 390 -28.10 -12.97 -11.37
CA TYR A 390 -28.18 -11.54 -11.04
C TYR A 390 -27.25 -11.14 -9.88
N ALA A 391 -27.21 -11.93 -8.81
CA ALA A 391 -26.41 -11.61 -7.63
C ALA A 391 -24.91 -11.61 -7.96
N THR A 392 -24.47 -12.58 -8.76
CA THR A 392 -23.10 -12.69 -9.26
C THR A 392 -22.76 -11.54 -10.21
N LEU A 393 -23.67 -11.22 -11.14
CA LEU A 393 -23.50 -10.10 -12.08
C LEU A 393 -23.29 -8.78 -11.33
N VAL A 394 -24.16 -8.45 -10.37
CA VAL A 394 -24.09 -7.19 -9.61
C VAL A 394 -22.85 -7.14 -8.71
N ALA A 395 -22.52 -8.24 -8.03
CA ALA A 395 -21.33 -8.28 -7.16
C ALA A 395 -20.05 -8.05 -7.96
N HIS A 396 -19.92 -8.67 -9.13
CA HIS A 396 -18.76 -8.48 -10.01
C HIS A 396 -18.77 -7.12 -10.70
N ALA A 397 -19.95 -6.59 -11.05
CA ALA A 397 -20.07 -5.23 -11.59
C ALA A 397 -19.61 -4.18 -10.58
N ASP A 398 -20.04 -4.27 -9.32
CA ASP A 398 -19.65 -3.32 -8.25
C ASP A 398 -18.15 -3.39 -7.94
N GLN A 399 -17.58 -4.60 -7.82
CA GLN A 399 -16.13 -4.77 -7.65
C GLN A 399 -15.33 -4.22 -8.83
N THR A 400 -15.83 -4.43 -10.06
CA THR A 400 -15.21 -3.92 -11.28
C THR A 400 -15.25 -2.40 -11.30
N PHE A 401 -16.41 -1.81 -11.02
CA PHE A 401 -16.60 -0.36 -10.96
C PHE A 401 -15.68 0.32 -9.94
N GLN A 402 -15.62 -0.22 -8.72
CA GLN A 402 -14.72 0.24 -7.66
C GLN A 402 -13.26 0.24 -8.11
N THR A 403 -12.81 -0.87 -8.70
CA THR A 403 -11.42 -1.02 -9.14
C THR A 403 -11.10 -0.07 -10.29
N PHE A 404 -11.98 0.04 -11.28
CA PHE A 404 -11.84 0.97 -12.39
C PHE A 404 -11.76 2.42 -11.89
N PHE A 405 -12.60 2.79 -10.92
CA PHE A 405 -12.56 4.12 -10.32
C PHE A 405 -11.24 4.39 -9.57
N GLN A 406 -10.73 3.42 -8.82
CA GLN A 406 -9.42 3.53 -8.14
C GLN A 406 -8.28 3.81 -9.12
N HIS A 407 -8.27 3.11 -10.27
CA HIS A 407 -7.30 3.38 -11.34
C HIS A 407 -7.50 4.75 -11.96
N PHE A 408 -8.74 5.14 -12.26
CA PHE A 408 -9.07 6.45 -12.80
C PHE A 408 -8.54 7.60 -11.93
N ILE A 409 -8.79 7.60 -10.62
CA ILE A 409 -8.34 8.70 -9.75
C ILE A 409 -6.86 8.67 -9.39
N SER A 410 -6.23 7.49 -9.44
CA SER A 410 -4.78 7.35 -9.23
C SER A 410 -3.99 7.70 -10.49
N HIS A 411 -4.65 7.71 -11.64
CA HIS A 411 -4.04 8.00 -12.92
C HIS A 411 -3.63 9.47 -13.04
N GLY A 412 -2.42 9.72 -13.57
CA GLY A 412 -1.89 11.07 -13.77
C GLY A 412 -1.69 11.88 -12.48
N LEU A 413 -1.67 11.21 -11.32
CA LEU A 413 -1.60 11.87 -10.02
C LEU A 413 -0.21 12.44 -9.74
N SER A 414 -0.17 13.76 -9.54
CA SER A 414 0.99 14.50 -9.03
C SER A 414 0.72 14.95 -7.60
N LEU A 415 1.71 14.80 -6.71
CA LEU A 415 1.59 15.25 -5.31
C LEU A 415 1.49 16.78 -5.18
N ASP A 416 1.87 17.55 -6.20
CA ASP A 416 1.84 19.01 -6.17
C ASP A 416 0.62 19.60 -6.89
N GLN A 417 0.22 19.01 -8.02
CA GLN A 417 -0.86 19.51 -8.87
C GLN A 417 -2.18 18.76 -8.67
N GLY A 418 -2.15 17.56 -8.09
CA GLY A 418 -3.30 16.67 -7.99
C GLY A 418 -3.45 15.79 -9.22
N GLY A 419 -4.70 15.44 -9.54
CA GLY A 419 -5.08 14.58 -10.65
C GLY A 419 -6.58 14.66 -10.92
N LEU A 420 -7.17 13.56 -11.41
CA LEU A 420 -8.59 13.53 -11.76
C LEU A 420 -9.50 13.57 -10.52
N GLY A 421 -9.15 12.86 -9.44
CA GLY A 421 -9.91 12.85 -8.18
C GLY A 421 -9.41 13.83 -7.11
N TYR A 422 -8.25 14.43 -7.31
CA TYR A 422 -7.56 15.27 -6.32
C TYR A 422 -7.17 16.62 -6.91
N GLN A 423 -7.22 17.67 -6.09
CA GLN A 423 -6.80 19.02 -6.47
C GLN A 423 -5.83 19.58 -5.44
N ARG A 424 -5.13 20.65 -5.80
CA ARG A 424 -4.32 21.40 -4.83
C ARG A 424 -5.23 22.12 -3.83
N ILE A 425 -4.80 22.22 -2.58
CA ILE A 425 -5.52 23.02 -1.57
C ILE A 425 -5.57 24.49 -2.01
N GLY A 426 -6.79 25.03 -2.09
CA GLY A 426 -7.05 26.41 -2.53
C GLY A 426 -6.88 26.62 -4.04
N ASP A 427 -7.10 25.58 -4.84
CA ASP A 427 -7.14 25.68 -6.31
C ASP A 427 -8.30 26.58 -6.75
N ASN A 428 -7.97 27.61 -7.52
CA ASN A 428 -8.88 28.60 -8.06
C ASN A 428 -8.77 28.73 -9.59
N SER A 429 -8.34 27.65 -10.26
CA SER A 429 -8.12 27.61 -11.72
C SER A 429 -9.37 27.95 -12.54
N THR A 430 -10.57 27.77 -12.00
CA THR A 430 -11.83 28.12 -12.65
C THR A 430 -12.09 29.63 -12.71
N ASP A 431 -11.44 30.45 -11.86
CA ASP A 431 -11.67 31.91 -11.79
C ASP A 431 -11.23 32.63 -13.07
N MET A 432 -10.32 32.03 -13.83
CA MET A 432 -9.81 32.59 -15.09
C MET A 432 -10.70 32.24 -16.30
N LEU A 433 -11.71 31.39 -16.11
CA LEU A 433 -12.62 30.98 -17.19
C LEU A 433 -13.68 32.05 -17.44
N GLY A 434 -14.14 32.13 -18.70
CA GLY A 434 -15.26 32.98 -19.06
C GLY A 434 -16.56 32.43 -18.49
N ALA A 435 -17.63 33.23 -18.57
CA ALA A 435 -18.95 32.78 -18.15
C ALA A 435 -19.36 31.49 -18.89
N PRO A 436 -20.04 30.54 -18.24
CA PRO A 436 -20.52 29.35 -18.91
C PRO A 436 -21.55 29.73 -19.98
N VAL A 437 -21.56 29.02 -21.11
CA VAL A 437 -22.41 29.31 -22.27
C VAL A 437 -23.04 28.05 -22.86
N THR A 438 -24.22 28.20 -23.47
CA THR A 438 -24.84 27.17 -24.29
C THR A 438 -24.10 27.00 -25.62
N ARG A 439 -24.49 25.98 -26.39
CA ARG A 439 -24.03 25.79 -27.78
C ARG A 439 -24.24 27.04 -28.64
N ASP A 440 -25.36 27.73 -28.45
CA ASP A 440 -25.70 28.96 -29.19
C ASP A 440 -25.02 30.23 -28.61
N GLY A 441 -24.10 30.09 -27.65
CA GLY A 441 -23.41 31.20 -27.01
C GLY A 441 -24.21 31.96 -25.95
N ARG A 442 -25.36 31.44 -25.50
CA ARG A 442 -26.17 32.10 -24.45
C ARG A 442 -25.54 31.87 -23.09
N ALA A 443 -25.45 32.93 -22.28
CA ALA A 443 -24.92 32.83 -20.93
C ALA A 443 -25.75 31.87 -20.05
N LEU A 444 -25.06 31.00 -19.32
CA LEU A 444 -25.60 30.15 -18.28
C LEU A 444 -25.27 30.74 -16.90
N PRO A 445 -26.03 30.37 -15.85
CA PRO A 445 -25.68 30.74 -14.48
C PRO A 445 -24.28 30.24 -14.12
N GLN A 446 -23.45 31.12 -13.56
CA GLN A 446 -22.15 30.72 -13.04
C GLN A 446 -22.34 29.96 -11.73
N ARG A 447 -21.67 28.81 -11.62
CA ARG A 447 -21.72 27.96 -10.44
C ARG A 447 -20.64 28.37 -9.46
N GLU A 448 -21.00 28.46 -8.18
CA GLU A 448 -20.05 28.59 -7.08
C GLU A 448 -19.62 27.20 -6.61
N TYR A 449 -18.31 27.01 -6.47
CA TYR A 449 -17.73 25.78 -5.94
C TYR A 449 -17.46 25.94 -4.45
N VAL A 450 -17.73 24.88 -3.69
CA VAL A 450 -17.49 24.90 -2.24
C VAL A 450 -15.98 24.86 -1.99
N GLU A 451 -15.45 25.91 -1.39
CA GLU A 451 -14.07 25.91 -0.89
C GLU A 451 -13.95 24.98 0.32
N ARG A 452 -12.95 24.08 0.30
CA ARG A 452 -12.64 23.24 1.46
C ARG A 452 -11.60 23.93 2.34
N ASN A 453 -11.91 24.04 3.62
CA ASN A 453 -10.96 24.49 4.65
C ASN A 453 -10.06 23.34 5.12
N THR A 454 -9.40 22.65 4.19
CA THR A 454 -8.54 21.52 4.49
C THR A 454 -7.30 21.96 5.26
N ASN A 455 -6.99 21.30 6.37
CA ASN A 455 -5.78 21.61 7.14
C ASN A 455 -4.52 21.25 6.33
N ARG A 456 -3.59 22.21 6.22
CA ARG A 456 -2.34 22.10 5.46
C ARG A 456 -1.29 21.24 6.14
N THR A 457 -1.51 20.85 7.39
CA THR A 457 -0.63 19.92 8.10
C THR A 457 -1.42 18.74 8.65
N VAL A 458 -0.75 17.61 8.77
CA VAL A 458 -1.29 16.41 9.41
C VAL A 458 -0.24 15.80 10.34
N GLU A 459 -0.69 15.38 11.51
CA GLU A 459 0.11 14.59 12.44
C GLU A 459 0.16 13.13 11.97
N VAL A 460 1.37 12.58 11.91
CA VAL A 460 1.61 11.21 11.47
C VAL A 460 2.39 10.43 12.52
N LEU A 461 2.05 9.15 12.67
CA LEU A 461 2.75 8.20 13.53
C LEU A 461 3.59 7.27 12.68
N VAL A 462 4.91 7.35 12.78
CA VAL A 462 5.86 6.53 12.04
C VAL A 462 6.31 5.36 12.91
N SER A 463 5.90 4.15 12.55
CA SER A 463 6.31 2.92 13.21
C SER A 463 7.47 2.27 12.45
N ARG A 464 8.62 2.15 13.11
CA ARG A 464 9.83 1.51 12.58
C ARG A 464 10.13 0.24 13.36
N ARG A 465 10.46 -0.84 12.66
CA ARG A 465 10.98 -2.05 13.29
C ARG A 465 12.50 -1.90 13.45
N ILE A 466 13.00 -1.93 14.67
CA ILE A 466 14.43 -1.90 14.95
C ILE A 466 14.88 -3.17 15.66
N GLN A 467 16.16 -3.51 15.53
CA GLN A 467 16.78 -4.53 16.36
C GLN A 467 17.39 -3.86 17.58
N VAL A 468 16.82 -4.12 18.74
CA VAL A 468 17.40 -3.68 20.02
C VAL A 468 18.28 -4.78 20.59
N LEU A 469 19.39 -4.37 21.22
CA LEU A 469 20.17 -5.26 22.08
C LEU A 469 19.48 -5.32 23.44
N HIS A 470 18.90 -6.47 23.74
CA HIS A 470 18.32 -6.76 25.04
C HIS A 470 19.36 -7.48 25.92
N LEU A 471 19.43 -7.13 27.20
CA LEU A 471 20.28 -7.83 28.16
C LEU A 471 19.59 -9.13 28.57
N ASN A 472 20.23 -10.26 28.30
CA ASN A 472 19.66 -11.54 28.70
C ASN A 472 19.65 -11.62 30.24
N SER A 473 18.45 -11.69 30.81
CA SER A 473 18.24 -11.67 32.25
C SER A 473 19.00 -12.79 32.95
N ILE A 474 19.02 -13.99 32.36
CA ILE A 474 19.68 -15.17 32.92
C ILE A 474 21.20 -14.98 32.93
N ALA A 475 21.76 -14.52 31.82
CA ALA A 475 23.19 -14.24 31.71
C ALA A 475 23.64 -13.13 32.68
N THR A 476 22.79 -12.13 32.90
CA THR A 476 23.05 -11.03 33.83
C THR A 476 23.10 -11.52 35.28
N TYR A 477 22.12 -12.32 35.72
CA TYR A 477 22.11 -12.89 37.08
C TYR A 477 23.28 -13.85 37.31
N LEU A 478 23.65 -14.68 36.32
CA LEU A 478 24.82 -15.55 36.40
C LEU A 478 26.12 -14.75 36.56
N SER A 479 26.29 -13.67 35.80
CA SER A 479 27.49 -12.82 35.90
C SER A 479 27.59 -12.14 37.27
N VAL A 480 26.48 -11.64 37.81
CA VAL A 480 26.45 -11.03 39.15
C VAL A 480 26.78 -12.05 40.23
N ALA A 481 26.24 -13.27 40.15
CA ALA A 481 26.51 -14.34 41.11
C ALA A 481 28.00 -14.73 41.13
N ILE A 482 28.62 -14.85 39.96
CA ILE A 482 30.07 -15.17 39.85
C ILE A 482 30.91 -14.05 40.47
N ILE A 483 30.58 -12.79 40.23
CA ILE A 483 31.30 -11.65 40.81
C ILE A 483 31.19 -11.64 42.34
N ILE A 484 29.99 -11.86 42.90
CA ILE A 484 29.78 -11.93 44.36
C ILE A 484 30.61 -13.07 44.95
N TRP A 485 30.63 -14.23 44.30
CA TRP A 485 31.42 -15.38 44.75
C TRP A 485 32.93 -15.10 44.71
N LEU A 486 33.43 -14.46 43.65
CA LEU A 486 34.85 -14.07 43.54
C LEU A 486 35.25 -13.03 44.60
N VAL A 487 34.39 -12.05 44.89
CA VAL A 487 34.64 -11.07 45.95
C VAL A 487 34.67 -11.76 47.32
N GLY A 488 33.72 -12.66 47.58
CA GLY A 488 33.68 -13.44 48.82
C GLY A 488 34.93 -14.29 49.04
N THR A 489 35.36 -15.05 48.03
CA THR A 489 36.57 -15.87 48.10
C THR A 489 37.83 -15.02 48.30
N THR A 490 37.95 -13.89 47.61
CA THR A 490 39.08 -12.96 47.77
C THR A 490 39.15 -12.35 49.18
N ALA A 491 37.99 -12.00 49.75
CA ALA A 491 37.90 -11.49 51.12
C ALA A 491 38.30 -12.54 52.17
N VAL A 492 37.88 -13.80 51.97
CA VAL A 492 38.26 -14.92 52.85
C VAL A 492 39.76 -15.17 52.80
N VAL A 493 40.34 -15.24 51.60
CA VAL A 493 41.80 -15.42 51.42
C VAL A 493 42.58 -14.27 52.06
N SER A 494 42.12 -13.02 51.87
CA SER A 494 42.76 -11.85 52.48
C SER A 494 42.68 -11.86 54.01
N CYS A 495 41.54 -12.29 54.59
CA CYS A 495 41.39 -12.42 56.04
C CYS A 495 42.27 -13.53 56.62
N LEU A 496 42.35 -14.67 55.93
CA LEU A 496 43.21 -15.79 56.34
C LEU A 496 44.69 -15.39 56.26
N GLN A 497 45.13 -14.77 55.16
CA GLN A 497 46.49 -14.28 55.02
C GLN A 497 46.84 -13.35 56.19
N ARG A 498 45.99 -12.38 56.49
CA ARG A 498 46.22 -11.43 57.58
C ARG A 498 46.26 -12.08 58.97
N LYS A 499 45.53 -13.19 59.19
CA LYS A 499 45.52 -13.90 60.48
C LYS A 499 46.77 -14.76 60.67
N TYR A 500 47.27 -15.40 59.62
CA TYR A 500 48.38 -16.35 59.71
C TYR A 500 49.76 -15.73 59.53
N THR A 501 49.91 -14.59 58.84
CA THR A 501 51.24 -13.97 58.62
C THR A 501 51.56 -12.82 59.59
N ASN A 502 50.61 -12.39 60.42
CA ASN A 502 50.81 -11.28 61.37
C ASN A 502 51.96 -11.46 62.39
N PRO A 503 52.31 -12.68 62.86
CA PRO A 503 53.41 -12.86 63.81
C PRO A 503 54.80 -13.05 63.15
N MET A 504 54.93 -13.05 61.82
CA MET A 504 56.24 -13.13 61.17
C MET A 504 56.90 -11.75 61.11
N ILE A 505 58.06 -11.59 61.76
CA ILE A 505 58.86 -10.36 61.71
C ILE A 505 59.69 -10.28 60.40
N ARG A 506 59.83 -11.39 59.67
CA ARG A 506 60.63 -11.50 58.45
C ARG A 506 59.96 -12.41 57.41
N ASP A 507 60.02 -12.05 56.13
CA ASP A 507 59.53 -12.89 55.03
C ASP A 507 60.41 -14.14 54.91
N VAL A 508 59.81 -15.33 55.09
CA VAL A 508 60.48 -16.62 54.92
C VAL A 508 60.24 -17.07 53.47
N GLN A 509 61.20 -16.83 52.59
CA GLN A 509 61.08 -17.20 51.17
C GLN A 509 61.88 -18.46 50.83
N LEU A 510 62.92 -18.77 51.61
CA LEU A 510 63.82 -19.90 51.39
C LEU A 510 63.94 -20.78 52.64
N ILE A 511 64.28 -22.06 52.44
CA ILE A 511 64.57 -23.00 53.54
C ILE A 511 65.76 -22.51 54.39
N ALA A 512 66.71 -21.77 53.78
CA ALA A 512 67.83 -21.15 54.50
C ALA A 512 67.37 -20.12 55.54
N ASP A 513 66.27 -19.40 55.30
CA ASP A 513 65.73 -18.44 56.27
C ASP A 513 65.14 -19.15 57.49
N VAL A 514 64.58 -20.35 57.29
CA VAL A 514 64.13 -21.22 58.40
C VAL A 514 65.32 -21.71 59.22
N LEU A 515 66.46 -22.05 58.57
CA LEU A 515 67.67 -22.46 59.28
C LEU A 515 68.22 -21.32 60.17
N VAL A 516 68.15 -20.07 59.73
CA VAL A 516 68.56 -18.91 60.56
C VAL A 516 67.69 -18.79 61.82
N LEU A 517 66.40 -19.13 61.75
CA LEU A 517 65.48 -19.09 62.89
C LEU A 517 65.71 -20.22 63.91
N VAL A 518 66.41 -21.27 63.51
CA VAL A 518 66.72 -22.45 64.34
C VAL A 518 68.19 -22.48 64.77
N ALA A 519 69.10 -21.88 64.01
CA ALA A 519 70.55 -21.92 64.27
C ALA A 519 70.96 -21.29 65.62
N GLY A 520 70.15 -20.37 66.16
CA GLY A 520 70.36 -19.79 67.49
C GLY A 520 69.61 -20.49 68.62
N SER A 521 69.00 -21.65 68.36
CA SER A 521 68.14 -22.38 69.28
C SER A 521 68.86 -23.60 69.84
N ASP A 522 69.70 -23.36 70.85
CA ASP A 522 70.62 -24.38 71.40
C ASP A 522 69.88 -25.61 71.94
N GLN A 523 68.73 -25.40 72.58
CA GLN A 523 67.97 -26.48 73.20
C GLN A 523 67.17 -27.30 72.18
N LEU A 524 66.60 -26.64 71.17
CA LEU A 524 65.97 -27.31 70.02
C LEU A 524 67.00 -28.12 69.23
N MET A 525 68.18 -27.56 68.96
CA MET A 525 69.27 -28.25 68.25
C MET A 525 69.74 -29.48 69.03
N ARG A 526 69.88 -29.37 70.34
CA ARG A 526 70.22 -30.51 71.20
C ARG A 526 69.14 -31.60 71.20
N LEU A 527 67.86 -31.23 71.27
CA LEU A 527 66.76 -32.20 71.17
C LEU A 527 66.68 -32.86 69.80
N VAL A 528 67.05 -32.14 68.74
CA VAL A 528 67.17 -32.68 67.39
C VAL A 528 68.37 -33.64 67.28
N GLU A 529 69.51 -33.34 67.92
CA GLU A 529 70.65 -34.26 67.99
C GLU A 529 70.36 -35.51 68.82
N GLU A 530 69.67 -35.39 69.96
CA GLU A 530 69.36 -36.50 70.86
C GLU A 530 68.23 -37.40 70.34
N ARG A 531 67.20 -36.86 69.68
CA ARG A 531 66.00 -37.61 69.26
C ARG A 531 65.81 -37.72 67.74
N GLY A 532 66.57 -36.97 66.94
CA GLY A 532 66.51 -36.99 65.47
C GLY A 532 65.08 -36.83 64.91
N VAL A 533 64.75 -37.64 63.90
CA VAL A 533 63.43 -37.64 63.24
C VAL A 533 62.28 -38.03 64.19
N GLY A 534 62.60 -38.67 65.33
CA GLY A 534 61.63 -39.03 66.38
C GLY A 534 60.96 -37.82 67.04
N LEU A 535 61.57 -36.63 66.97
CA LEU A 535 61.03 -35.39 67.52
C LEU A 535 59.70 -34.96 66.86
N LYS A 536 59.49 -35.31 65.58
CA LYS A 536 58.26 -34.97 64.83
C LYS A 536 57.01 -35.65 65.39
N LYS A 537 57.16 -36.74 66.15
CA LYS A 537 56.06 -37.53 66.72
C LYS A 537 55.93 -37.36 68.24
N ALA A 538 56.77 -36.53 68.85
CA ALA A 538 56.83 -36.29 70.28
C ALA A 538 55.75 -35.26 70.68
N ASN A 539 54.70 -35.69 71.37
CA ASN A 539 53.62 -34.80 71.85
C ASN A 539 53.99 -34.07 73.17
N ASP A 540 55.12 -34.44 73.78
CA ASP A 540 55.67 -33.87 75.01
C ASP A 540 56.51 -32.61 74.77
N VAL A 541 56.89 -32.32 73.52
CA VAL A 541 57.72 -31.17 73.16
C VAL A 541 56.86 -30.10 72.48
N LYS A 542 56.78 -28.92 73.08
CA LYS A 542 56.14 -27.73 72.48
C LYS A 542 57.23 -26.76 72.06
N ALA A 543 57.19 -26.27 70.83
CA ALA A 543 58.06 -25.20 70.36
C ALA A 543 57.21 -23.95 70.07
N MET A 544 57.78 -22.77 70.32
CA MET A 544 57.16 -21.49 70.04
C MET A 544 58.09 -20.63 69.17
N LEU A 545 57.52 -19.87 68.24
CA LEU A 545 58.23 -18.85 67.48
C LEU A 545 58.08 -17.52 68.22
N GLY A 546 59.19 -16.91 68.66
CA GLY A 546 59.14 -15.70 69.47
C GLY A 546 60.53 -15.18 69.86
N TRP A 547 60.55 -14.11 70.66
CA TRP A 547 61.79 -13.59 71.24
C TRP A 547 62.13 -14.37 72.50
N PHE A 548 63.35 -14.88 72.57
CA PHE A 548 63.88 -15.58 73.73
C PHE A 548 65.33 -15.18 73.99
N LYS A 549 65.79 -15.37 75.22
CA LYS A 549 67.17 -15.10 75.62
C LYS A 549 67.97 -16.40 75.58
N GLY A 550 69.03 -16.42 74.77
CA GLY A 550 69.94 -17.55 74.65
C GLY A 550 70.80 -17.76 75.91
N ARG A 551 71.56 -18.86 75.96
CA ARG A 551 72.51 -19.12 77.07
C ARG A 551 73.62 -18.07 77.18
N ASP A 552 73.94 -17.41 76.09
CA ASP A 552 74.88 -16.28 76.00
C ASP A 552 74.30 -14.96 76.56
N GLY A 553 73.02 -14.96 76.93
CA GLY A 553 72.34 -13.79 77.47
C GLY A 553 71.88 -12.80 76.40
N GLU A 554 72.06 -13.09 75.12
CA GLU A 554 71.56 -12.25 74.03
C GLU A 554 70.11 -12.61 73.68
N GLY A 555 69.31 -11.58 73.35
CA GLY A 555 67.92 -11.77 72.89
C GLY A 555 67.88 -12.06 71.39
N ARG A 556 67.24 -13.17 71.00
CA ARG A 556 67.11 -13.61 69.61
C ARG A 556 65.65 -13.93 69.28
N TRP A 557 65.27 -13.75 68.01
CA TRP A 557 63.96 -14.13 67.51
C TRP A 557 64.08 -15.41 66.69
N GLY A 558 63.40 -16.46 67.11
CA GLY A 558 63.53 -17.77 66.49
C GLY A 558 62.53 -18.79 67.03
N ILE A 559 62.68 -20.03 66.58
CA ILE A 559 61.86 -21.16 67.06
C ILE A 559 62.64 -21.85 68.17
N GLU A 560 62.07 -21.94 69.36
CA GLU A 560 62.71 -22.58 70.51
C GLU A 560 61.68 -23.37 71.35
N VAL A 561 62.17 -24.30 72.16
CA VAL A 561 61.38 -25.21 73.00
C VAL A 561 60.80 -24.47 74.21
N VAL A 562 59.53 -24.72 74.49
CA VAL A 562 58.80 -24.15 75.63
C VAL A 562 58.87 -25.13 76.81
N GLY A 563 59.63 -24.76 77.85
CA GLY A 563 59.76 -25.54 79.08
C GLY A 563 60.86 -26.61 79.03
N GLY A 564 61.13 -27.25 80.18
CA GLY A 564 62.21 -28.23 80.38
C GLY A 564 63.11 -27.88 81.57
N SER A 565 64.07 -28.75 81.89
CA SER A 565 65.03 -28.55 83.00
C SER A 565 65.99 -27.37 82.77
N GLU A 566 66.09 -26.88 81.53
CA GLU A 566 66.90 -25.74 81.11
C GLU A 566 66.09 -24.83 80.15
N ALA A 567 64.88 -24.43 80.57
CA ALA A 567 64.01 -23.60 79.74
C ALA A 567 64.60 -22.20 79.49
N VAL A 568 64.52 -21.73 78.24
CA VAL A 568 64.88 -20.35 77.88
C VAL A 568 63.90 -19.35 78.47
N GLU A 569 64.40 -18.14 78.76
CA GLU A 569 63.56 -17.02 79.18
C GLU A 569 62.93 -16.37 77.94
N TRP A 570 61.60 -16.46 77.84
CA TRP A 570 60.84 -15.77 76.79
C TRP A 570 60.70 -14.30 77.15
N VAL A 571 61.12 -13.43 76.23
CA VAL A 571 61.17 -11.98 76.44
C VAL A 571 60.30 -11.27 75.43
N ASP A 572 59.85 -10.07 75.76
CA ASP A 572 59.17 -9.21 74.80
C ASP A 572 60.16 -8.72 73.73
N ALA A 573 59.63 -8.37 72.55
CA ALA A 573 60.42 -7.81 71.47
C ALA A 573 61.21 -6.56 71.95
N PRO A 574 62.51 -6.44 71.61
CA PRO A 574 63.32 -5.30 72.02
C PRO A 574 62.73 -3.99 71.47
N LYS A 575 62.54 -3.00 72.35
CA LYS A 575 61.86 -1.72 72.02
C LYS A 575 62.73 -0.73 71.23
N THR A 576 64.01 -1.03 71.00
CA THR A 576 64.96 -0.18 70.25
C THR A 576 65.97 -1.04 69.47
N GLY A 577 66.13 -0.76 68.17
CA GLY A 577 67.01 -1.49 67.23
C GLY A 577 66.36 -1.64 65.84
N TRP A 578 67.10 -2.12 64.83
CA TRP A 578 66.63 -2.27 63.43
C TRP A 578 65.39 -3.20 63.27
N HIS A 579 64.97 -3.90 64.32
CA HIS A 579 63.79 -4.76 64.36
C HIS A 579 62.53 -4.08 64.97
N ALA A 580 62.63 -2.81 65.37
CA ALA A 580 61.48 -2.04 65.78
C ALA A 580 60.56 -1.81 64.56
N GLN A 581 59.47 -2.58 64.46
CA GLN A 581 58.41 -2.35 63.48
C GLN A 581 57.86 -0.93 63.67
N SER A 582 58.32 0.01 62.84
CA SER A 582 57.68 1.31 62.73
C SER A 582 56.24 1.05 62.30
N CYS A 583 55.29 1.45 63.14
CA CYS A 583 53.87 1.40 62.82
C CYS A 583 53.61 2.47 61.74
N SER A 584 53.87 2.13 60.47
CA SER A 584 53.57 3.02 59.36
C SER A 584 52.05 3.08 59.19
N ARG A 585 51.47 4.18 59.67
CA ARG A 585 50.13 4.62 59.27
C ARG A 585 50.11 4.75 57.75
N ARG A 586 49.57 3.74 57.05
CA ARG A 586 49.15 3.88 55.65
C ARG A 586 48.00 4.88 55.59
N ARG A 587 48.33 6.14 55.27
CA ARG A 587 47.38 7.12 54.73
C ARG A 587 46.77 6.53 53.46
N TRP A 588 45.46 6.30 53.50
CA TRP A 588 44.67 6.12 52.29
C TRP A 588 44.65 7.44 51.53
N PHE A 589 45.24 7.45 50.33
CA PHE A 589 45.00 8.49 49.35
C PHE A 589 43.62 8.23 48.71
N SER A 590 42.67 9.10 49.02
CA SER A 590 41.48 9.31 48.19
C SER A 590 41.92 10.07 46.93
N HIS A 591 41.72 9.47 45.76
CA HIS A 591 41.83 10.18 44.49
C HIS A 591 40.45 10.28 43.82
N LYS A 592 40.25 11.45 43.23
CA LYS A 592 39.01 12.11 42.84
C LYS A 592 38.16 11.34 41.84
N GLY A 593 36.83 11.43 41.99
CA GLY A 593 35.89 11.39 40.88
C GLY A 593 35.44 12.81 40.54
N ALA A 594 36.01 13.39 39.49
CA ALA A 594 35.44 14.54 38.79
C ALA A 594 34.45 14.00 37.76
N LYS A 595 33.21 14.49 37.81
CA LYS A 595 32.21 14.34 36.76
C LYS A 595 32.40 15.46 35.74
N SER A 596 32.59 15.09 34.48
CA SER A 596 31.95 15.72 33.32
C SER A 596 31.31 14.61 32.51
#